data_AF-A0A0C9R6M6-F1
#
_entry.id   AF-A0A0C9R6M6-F1
#
_cell.length_a   1.000
_cell.length_b   1.000
_cell.length_c   1.000
_cell.angle_alpha   90.00
_cell.angle_beta   90.00
_cell.angle_gamma   90.00
#
_symmetry.space_group_name_H-M   'P 1'
#
loop_
_entity.id
_entity.type
_entity.pdbx_description
1 polymer ?
#
loop_
_entity_poly.entity_id
_entity_poly.type
_entity_poly.pdbx_seq_one_letter_code
_entity_poly.pdbx_strand_id
1 'polypeptide(L)'
;MVAFAWLILCAHIIKALATETATLCPAAHTTGKMNDGFAILGGNSQFRLTETSFPILSNNTFRCITSKVTRKDDGQRKVTLLTEYMVLDTEGWESFRQTFEFQCGAQGYDIMTTTDDSDGPAASYKFLSAEPTCAILQYLGSSSSSDDHNQSQEPQSSIEGVQEKEGDCLLWVEDASGEPSNDCRTRFITLCRNARHSFSRTLCNKPGSEANAKDISTRNMNGLLGTRQDEAVLLPY
;
A
#
# COMPACT_ATOMS: atom_id res chain seq x y z
N MET A 1 25.53 24.81 -64.06
CA MET A 1 25.29 23.63 -63.21
C MET A 1 25.19 24.11 -61.77
N VAL A 2 24.01 23.90 -61.16
CA VAL A 2 23.85 23.48 -59.75
C VAL A 2 24.26 24.57 -58.75
N ALA A 3 23.37 25.47 -58.28
CA ALA A 3 22.34 25.24 -57.24
C ALA A 3 22.87 24.36 -56.09
N PHE A 4 22.55 24.63 -54.82
CA PHE A 4 22.99 23.84 -53.64
C PHE A 4 24.40 24.12 -53.10
N ALA A 5 24.61 25.29 -52.49
CA ALA A 5 25.47 25.35 -51.29
C ALA A 5 25.08 26.46 -50.30
N TRP A 6 23.90 27.07 -50.47
CA TRP A 6 23.30 28.03 -49.55
C TRP A 6 22.34 27.36 -48.56
N LEU A 7 22.63 26.11 -48.17
CA LEU A 7 21.85 25.32 -47.19
C LEU A 7 22.74 24.77 -46.06
N ILE A 8 23.79 25.50 -45.66
CA ILE A 8 24.53 25.19 -44.41
C ILE A 8 24.44 26.39 -43.46
N LEU A 9 23.25 26.98 -43.39
CA LEU A 9 22.97 28.08 -42.48
C LEU A 9 21.53 28.00 -41.93
N CYS A 10 21.06 26.79 -41.61
CA CYS A 10 19.73 26.60 -40.96
C CYS A 10 19.59 25.25 -40.24
N ALA A 11 20.65 24.64 -39.73
CA ALA A 11 20.52 23.54 -38.76
C ALA A 11 20.70 24.11 -37.35
N HIS A 12 19.73 24.93 -36.94
CA HIS A 12 19.52 25.27 -35.55
C HIS A 12 19.20 23.96 -34.83
N ILE A 13 20.22 23.33 -34.25
CA ILE A 13 20.02 22.27 -33.27
C ILE A 13 19.51 22.97 -32.01
N ILE A 14 18.24 23.37 -32.04
CA ILE A 14 17.45 23.51 -30.82
C ILE A 14 17.42 22.09 -30.26
N LYS A 15 18.36 21.78 -29.36
CA LYS A 15 18.15 20.72 -28.39
C LYS A 15 16.99 21.20 -27.52
N ALA A 16 15.78 21.03 -28.03
CA ALA A 16 14.60 20.95 -27.21
C ALA A 16 14.82 19.70 -26.36
N LEU A 17 15.44 19.89 -25.19
CA LEU A 17 15.22 19.00 -24.08
C LEU A 17 13.72 19.10 -23.86
N ALA A 18 12.98 18.12 -24.42
CA ALA A 18 11.69 17.77 -23.88
C ALA A 18 11.98 17.36 -22.45
N THR A 19 11.94 18.33 -21.54
CA THR A 19 11.66 18.04 -20.14
C THR A 19 10.29 17.40 -20.20
N GLU A 20 10.25 16.06 -20.21
CA GLU A 20 9.04 15.32 -19.90
C GLU A 20 8.63 15.81 -18.52
N THR A 21 7.80 16.84 -18.49
CA THR A 21 7.02 17.18 -17.31
C THR A 21 6.18 15.95 -17.07
N ALA A 22 6.63 15.11 -16.14
CA ALA A 22 5.85 13.98 -15.63
C ALA A 22 4.42 14.50 -15.45
N THR A 23 3.49 13.96 -16.22
CA THR A 23 2.11 14.43 -16.27
C THR A 23 1.55 14.30 -14.86
N LEU A 24 1.44 15.43 -14.17
CA LEU A 24 0.86 15.48 -12.83
C LEU A 24 -0.63 15.13 -12.98
N CYS A 25 -1.14 14.28 -12.08
CA CYS A 25 -2.56 13.98 -12.09
C CYS A 25 -3.37 15.28 -11.95
N PRO A 26 -4.58 15.35 -12.53
CA PRO A 26 -5.46 16.49 -12.35
C PRO A 26 -5.64 16.76 -10.85
N ALA A 27 -5.38 17.99 -10.41
CA ALA A 27 -5.68 18.38 -9.04
C ALA A 27 -7.19 18.25 -8.81
N ALA A 28 -7.58 17.50 -7.77
CA ALA A 28 -8.99 17.31 -7.44
C ALA A 28 -9.70 18.68 -7.32
N HIS A 29 -10.90 18.79 -7.91
CA HIS A 29 -11.72 19.98 -7.79
C HIS A 29 -11.96 20.30 -6.30
N THR A 30 -11.81 21.58 -5.96
CA THR A 30 -11.66 22.21 -4.64
C THR A 30 -12.85 22.07 -3.67
N THR A 31 -13.42 20.89 -3.51
CA THR A 31 -14.47 20.62 -2.52
C THR A 31 -14.30 19.24 -1.90
N GLY A 32 -13.49 19.17 -0.85
CA GLY A 32 -13.56 18.12 0.18
C GLY A 32 -12.62 16.92 -0.01
N LYS A 33 -11.50 16.97 0.71
CA LYS A 33 -10.58 15.85 1.06
C LYS A 33 -10.03 15.06 -0.14
N MET A 34 -8.78 15.37 -0.49
CA MET A 34 -8.01 14.72 -1.55
C MET A 34 -7.72 13.26 -1.18
N ASN A 35 -8.18 12.30 -1.98
CA ASN A 35 -7.88 10.87 -1.82
C ASN A 35 -6.52 10.48 -2.43
N ASP A 36 -5.56 11.42 -2.48
CA ASP A 36 -4.21 11.13 -2.96
C ASP A 36 -3.46 10.29 -1.93
N GLY A 37 -3.44 8.97 -2.16
CA GLY A 37 -2.76 8.01 -1.31
C GLY A 37 -1.24 8.15 -1.36
N PHE A 38 -0.69 8.60 -2.49
CA PHE A 38 0.75 8.81 -2.62
C PHE A 38 1.23 9.94 -1.70
N ALA A 39 0.41 10.98 -1.49
CA ALA A 39 0.74 12.10 -0.62
C ALA A 39 0.90 11.72 0.85
N ILE A 40 0.09 10.78 1.37
CA ILE A 40 0.15 10.38 2.79
C ILE A 40 1.28 9.39 3.12
N LEU A 41 1.86 8.74 2.11
CA LEU A 41 2.98 7.81 2.27
C LEU A 41 4.32 8.56 2.23
N GLY A 42 4.58 9.35 3.27
CA GLY A 42 5.85 10.08 3.45
C GLY A 42 7.00 9.22 4.00
N GLY A 43 8.22 9.75 3.98
CA GLY A 43 9.40 9.02 4.46
C GLY A 43 9.27 8.62 5.93
N ASN A 44 9.34 7.31 6.20
CA ASN A 44 9.18 6.64 7.50
C ASN A 44 7.78 6.65 8.13
N SER A 45 6.71 7.01 7.41
CA SER A 45 5.37 6.82 7.97
C SER A 45 5.08 5.33 8.17
N GLN A 46 4.39 5.02 9.27
CA GLN A 46 3.99 3.66 9.60
C GLN A 46 2.50 3.66 9.88
N PHE A 47 1.80 2.70 9.30
CA PHE A 47 0.37 2.53 9.42
C PHE A 47 0.06 1.17 10.02
N ARG A 48 -1.06 1.09 10.71
CA ARG A 48 -1.60 -0.12 11.31
C ARG A 48 -2.98 -0.41 10.75
N LEU A 49 -3.21 -1.66 10.40
CA LEU A 49 -4.53 -2.12 9.98
C LEU A 49 -5.42 -2.24 11.22
N THR A 50 -6.60 -1.64 11.17
CA THR A 50 -7.53 -1.64 12.31
C THR A 50 -8.80 -2.39 12.02
N GLU A 51 -9.32 -2.32 10.80
CA GLU A 51 -10.57 -2.98 10.40
C GLU A 51 -10.50 -3.46 8.96
N THR A 52 -11.23 -4.54 8.67
CA THR A 52 -11.43 -5.01 7.29
C THR A 52 -12.86 -5.50 7.06
N SER A 53 -13.32 -5.47 5.82
CA SER A 53 -14.58 -6.10 5.40
C SER A 53 -14.43 -7.49 4.78
N PHE A 54 -13.20 -8.04 4.70
CA PHE A 54 -12.95 -9.37 4.11
C PHE A 54 -13.75 -10.49 4.80
N PRO A 55 -14.25 -11.51 4.08
CA PRO A 55 -15.09 -12.56 4.66
C PRO A 55 -14.43 -13.52 5.64
N ILE A 56 -13.12 -13.77 5.58
CA ILE A 56 -12.26 -14.55 6.51
C ILE A 56 -10.88 -14.53 5.84
N LEU A 57 -9.82 -14.13 6.54
CA LEU A 57 -8.49 -13.96 5.93
C LEU A 57 -7.66 -15.25 5.83
N SER A 58 -7.94 -16.28 6.63
CA SER A 58 -7.51 -17.70 6.49
C SER A 58 -7.76 -18.44 7.82
N ASN A 59 -7.38 -19.73 7.90
CA ASN A 59 -7.33 -20.50 9.16
C ASN A 59 -6.25 -20.00 10.14
N ASN A 60 -5.24 -19.27 9.64
CA ASN A 60 -4.20 -18.68 10.48
C ASN A 60 -4.69 -17.30 10.91
N THR A 61 -4.83 -17.08 12.21
CA THR A 61 -5.30 -15.79 12.72
C THR A 61 -4.13 -14.82 12.78
N PHE A 62 -4.08 -13.86 11.85
CA PHE A 62 -3.06 -12.81 11.85
C PHE A 62 -3.42 -11.68 12.84
N ARG A 63 -2.42 -11.10 13.51
CA ARG A 63 -2.57 -9.90 14.34
C ARG A 63 -1.44 -8.91 14.09
N CYS A 64 -1.57 -7.71 14.67
CA CYS A 64 -0.48 -6.73 14.72
C CYS A 64 0.05 -6.32 13.34
N ILE A 65 -0.85 -6.28 12.36
CA ILE A 65 -0.52 -5.96 10.98
C ILE A 65 -0.17 -4.47 10.89
N THR A 66 1.09 -4.20 10.58
CA THR A 66 1.59 -2.84 10.35
C THR A 66 2.32 -2.78 9.02
N SER A 67 2.37 -1.60 8.42
CA SER A 67 3.06 -1.36 7.17
C SER A 67 3.84 -0.05 7.27
N LYS A 68 5.15 -0.12 7.03
CA LYS A 68 6.07 1.01 7.13
C LYS A 68 6.59 1.39 5.75
N VAL A 69 6.58 2.68 5.44
CA VAL A 69 7.25 3.22 4.26
C VAL A 69 8.76 3.13 4.45
N THR A 70 9.41 2.31 3.62
CA THR A 70 10.86 2.11 3.62
C THR A 70 11.57 2.86 2.49
N ARG A 71 10.86 3.08 1.37
CA ARG A 71 11.34 3.87 0.24
C ARG A 71 10.18 4.57 -0.44
N LYS A 72 10.43 5.80 -0.90
CA LYS A 72 9.54 6.56 -1.77
C LYS A 72 10.36 7.08 -2.94
N ASP A 73 9.85 6.91 -4.15
CA ASP A 73 10.41 7.45 -5.39
C ASP A 73 9.37 8.36 -6.04
N ASP A 74 9.52 9.66 -5.85
CA ASP A 74 8.63 10.67 -6.42
C ASP A 74 8.71 10.75 -7.96
N GLY A 75 9.85 10.35 -8.55
CA GLY A 75 10.06 10.39 -10.00
C GLY A 75 9.34 9.25 -10.72
N GLN A 76 9.31 8.06 -10.11
CA GLN A 76 8.62 6.89 -10.65
C GLN A 76 7.22 6.66 -10.04
N ARG A 77 6.81 7.51 -9.08
CA ARG A 77 5.56 7.34 -8.32
C ARG A 77 5.48 5.97 -7.64
N LYS A 78 6.60 5.54 -7.04
CA LYS A 78 6.71 4.25 -6.36
C LYS A 78 6.87 4.40 -4.85
N VAL A 79 6.29 3.47 -4.10
CA VAL A 79 6.48 3.35 -2.66
C VAL A 79 6.77 1.90 -2.32
N THR A 80 7.85 1.66 -1.58
CA THR A 80 8.14 0.34 -1.00
C THR A 80 7.72 0.31 0.46
N LEU A 81 6.82 -0.60 0.77
CA LEU A 81 6.29 -0.85 2.10
C LEU A 81 6.89 -2.13 2.67
N LEU A 82 7.30 -2.10 3.93
CA LEU A 82 7.57 -3.29 4.74
C LEU A 82 6.34 -3.57 5.58
N THR A 83 5.64 -4.65 5.28
CA THR A 83 4.49 -5.11 6.06
C THR A 83 4.94 -6.18 7.04
N GLU A 84 4.56 -6.02 8.30
CA GLU A 84 4.90 -6.92 9.40
C GLU A 84 3.62 -7.36 10.09
N TYR A 85 3.55 -8.62 10.51
CA TYR A 85 2.41 -9.18 11.22
C TYR A 85 2.84 -10.32 12.14
N MET A 86 1.98 -10.63 13.12
CA MET A 86 2.12 -11.77 14.01
C MET A 86 1.17 -12.87 13.57
N VAL A 87 1.70 -14.09 13.44
CA VAL A 87 0.91 -15.31 13.21
C VAL A 87 0.58 -15.91 14.57
N LEU A 88 -0.70 -16.08 14.89
CA LEU A 88 -1.08 -16.55 16.23
C LEU A 88 -0.64 -17.97 16.56
N ASP A 89 -0.72 -18.88 15.59
CA ASP A 89 -0.50 -20.30 15.86
C ASP A 89 0.96 -20.59 16.24
N THR A 90 1.88 -19.74 15.80
CA THR A 90 3.32 -19.85 16.07
C THR A 90 3.84 -18.77 17.01
N GLU A 91 3.01 -17.77 17.33
CA GLU A 91 3.42 -16.48 17.92
C GLU A 91 4.63 -15.84 17.21
N GLY A 92 4.83 -16.21 15.94
CA GLY A 92 5.94 -15.78 15.11
C GLY A 92 5.65 -14.44 14.46
N TRP A 93 6.68 -13.61 14.35
CA TRP A 93 6.63 -12.39 13.54
C TRP A 93 7.11 -12.71 12.13
N GLU A 94 6.29 -12.36 11.16
CA GLU A 94 6.61 -12.45 9.74
C GLU A 94 6.57 -11.07 9.10
N SER A 95 7.24 -10.95 7.95
CA SER A 95 7.27 -9.71 7.20
C SER A 95 7.53 -9.96 5.73
N PHE A 96 7.00 -9.09 4.88
CA PHE A 96 7.33 -9.06 3.46
C PHE A 96 7.44 -7.61 2.98
N ARG A 97 8.12 -7.41 1.86
CA ARG A 97 8.19 -6.11 1.18
C ARG A 97 7.31 -6.12 -0.06
N GLN A 98 6.61 -5.01 -0.26
CA GLN A 98 5.87 -4.75 -1.49
C GLN A 98 6.26 -3.39 -2.03
N THR A 99 6.61 -3.33 -3.31
CA THR A 99 6.73 -2.07 -4.04
C THR A 99 5.43 -1.84 -4.79
N PHE A 100 4.86 -0.65 -4.61
CA PHE A 100 3.65 -0.22 -5.28
C PHE A 100 3.97 0.91 -6.24
N GLU A 101 3.45 0.83 -7.46
CA GLU A 101 3.40 1.94 -8.41
C GLU A 101 2.03 2.61 -8.37
N PHE A 102 2.04 3.94 -8.30
CA PHE A 102 0.84 4.75 -8.18
C PHE A 102 0.37 5.27 -9.53
N GLN A 103 -0.91 5.10 -9.80
CA GLN A 103 -1.57 5.53 -11.01
C GLN A 103 -2.54 6.67 -10.71
N CYS A 104 -2.74 7.55 -11.69
CA CYS A 104 -3.79 8.55 -11.58
C CYS A 104 -5.16 7.89 -11.65
N GLY A 105 -6.01 8.19 -10.69
CA GLY A 105 -7.45 8.00 -10.84
C GLY A 105 -8.19 9.33 -10.70
N ALA A 106 -9.39 9.27 -10.14
CA ALA A 106 -10.33 10.40 -10.17
C ALA A 106 -9.91 11.55 -9.26
N GLN A 107 -9.10 11.28 -8.23
CA GLN A 107 -8.78 12.24 -7.18
C GLN A 107 -7.27 12.41 -6.93
N GLY A 108 -6.45 12.16 -7.95
CA GLY A 108 -5.00 12.19 -7.86
C GLY A 108 -4.40 10.79 -7.98
N TYR A 109 -3.30 10.53 -7.29
CA TYR A 109 -2.69 9.21 -7.21
C TYR A 109 -3.42 8.34 -6.18
N ASP A 110 -4.60 7.85 -6.56
CA ASP A 110 -5.51 7.10 -5.69
C ASP A 110 -5.54 5.59 -5.97
N ILE A 111 -4.81 5.10 -6.98
CA ILE A 111 -4.67 3.66 -7.25
C ILE A 111 -3.20 3.27 -7.07
N MET A 112 -2.97 2.17 -6.35
CA MET A 112 -1.63 1.59 -6.19
C MET A 112 -1.65 0.10 -6.54
N THR A 113 -0.67 -0.33 -7.34
CA THR A 113 -0.55 -1.72 -7.80
C THR A 113 0.85 -2.22 -7.51
N THR A 114 0.97 -3.45 -6.97
CA THR A 114 2.25 -4.09 -6.74
C THR A 114 3.03 -4.26 -8.03
N THR A 115 4.33 -4.01 -7.99
CA THR A 115 5.28 -4.25 -9.07
C THR A 115 6.00 -5.59 -8.90
N ASP A 116 6.65 -6.06 -9.96
CA ASP A 116 7.32 -7.37 -10.02
C ASP A 116 8.51 -7.53 -9.05
N ASP A 117 9.04 -6.43 -8.50
CA ASP A 117 10.10 -6.42 -7.48
C ASP A 117 9.58 -6.64 -6.04
N SER A 118 8.30 -6.99 -5.88
CA SER A 118 7.69 -7.27 -4.58
C SER A 118 7.99 -8.69 -4.09
N ASP A 119 8.30 -8.83 -2.80
CA ASP A 119 8.45 -10.12 -2.11
C ASP A 119 7.07 -10.71 -1.67
N GLY A 120 6.01 -9.89 -1.68
CA GLY A 120 4.66 -10.24 -1.24
C GLY A 120 3.66 -10.54 -2.39
N PRO A 121 2.40 -10.90 -2.06
CA PRO A 121 1.40 -11.24 -3.07
C PRO A 121 1.10 -10.05 -3.97
N ALA A 122 0.83 -10.32 -5.25
CA ALA A 122 0.39 -9.29 -6.17
C ALA A 122 -0.97 -8.74 -5.73
N ALA A 123 -1.13 -7.41 -5.72
CA ALA A 123 -2.34 -6.75 -5.25
C ALA A 123 -2.48 -5.35 -5.85
N SER A 124 -3.72 -4.94 -6.09
CA SER A 124 -4.08 -3.57 -6.44
C SER A 124 -5.09 -3.02 -5.45
N TYR A 125 -4.94 -1.75 -5.09
CA TYR A 125 -5.80 -1.06 -4.15
C TYR A 125 -6.18 0.33 -4.65
N LYS A 126 -7.37 0.79 -4.28
CA LYS A 126 -7.84 2.17 -4.48
C LYS A 126 -8.05 2.87 -3.14
N PHE A 127 -7.57 4.10 -3.00
CA PHE A 127 -7.85 4.96 -1.85
C PHE A 127 -9.26 5.55 -1.97
N LEU A 128 -10.14 5.17 -1.04
CA LEU A 128 -11.44 5.79 -0.84
C LEU A 128 -11.38 6.98 0.14
N SER A 129 -10.33 7.01 0.97
CA SER A 129 -9.95 8.10 1.87
C SER A 129 -8.44 8.07 2.07
N ALA A 130 -7.76 9.21 1.95
CA ALA A 130 -6.32 9.33 2.16
C ALA A 130 -5.99 10.35 3.25
N GLU A 131 -6.31 10.01 4.50
CA GLU A 131 -5.95 10.80 5.68
C GLU A 131 -5.08 9.94 6.61
N PRO A 132 -3.97 10.46 7.20
CA PRO A 132 -3.12 9.65 8.06
C PRO A 132 -3.85 8.99 9.23
N THR A 133 -4.86 9.66 9.78
CA THR A 133 -5.70 9.16 10.88
C THR A 133 -6.88 8.31 10.39
N CYS A 134 -7.09 8.18 9.08
CA CYS A 134 -8.24 7.49 8.48
C CYS A 134 -8.04 7.17 6.99
N ALA A 135 -7.09 6.29 6.70
CA ALA A 135 -6.85 5.83 5.33
C ALA A 135 -7.73 4.61 5.04
N ILE A 136 -8.62 4.72 4.06
CA ILE A 136 -9.56 3.66 3.69
C ILE A 136 -9.23 3.22 2.29
N LEU A 137 -8.89 1.94 2.14
CA LEU A 137 -8.51 1.33 0.87
C LEU A 137 -9.56 0.30 0.47
N GLN A 138 -9.86 0.23 -0.83
CA GLN A 138 -10.59 -0.85 -1.47
C GLN A 138 -9.59 -1.77 -2.19
N TYR A 139 -9.70 -3.07 -1.98
CA TYR A 139 -8.97 -4.08 -2.73
C TYR A 139 -9.61 -4.29 -4.10
N LEU A 140 -8.78 -4.26 -5.15
CA LEU A 140 -9.21 -4.39 -6.55
C LEU A 140 -8.87 -5.76 -7.16
N GLY A 141 -8.14 -6.62 -6.44
CA GLY A 141 -7.61 -7.89 -6.96
C GLY A 141 -6.13 -7.83 -7.32
N SER A 142 -5.56 -8.95 -7.77
CA SER A 142 -4.24 -8.99 -8.40
C SER A 142 -4.39 -8.78 -9.91
N SER A 143 -3.47 -8.07 -10.54
CA SER A 143 -3.45 -7.86 -12.00
C SER A 143 -3.12 -9.14 -12.80
N SER A 144 -2.93 -10.28 -12.12
CA SER A 144 -2.55 -11.56 -12.71
C SER A 144 -3.71 -12.47 -13.15
N SER A 145 -4.97 -12.07 -12.95
CA SER A 145 -6.13 -12.84 -13.41
C SER A 145 -6.98 -12.02 -14.37
N SER A 146 -6.50 -11.90 -15.61
CA SER A 146 -7.36 -11.61 -16.76
C SER A 146 -7.95 -12.87 -17.39
N ASP A 147 -7.93 -14.01 -16.69
CA ASP A 147 -8.58 -15.24 -17.11
C ASP A 147 -9.11 -16.00 -15.87
N ASP A 148 -10.29 -16.60 -16.04
CA ASP A 148 -11.03 -17.47 -15.11
C ASP A 148 -11.78 -16.81 -13.94
N HIS A 149 -12.87 -16.12 -14.28
CA HIS A 149 -14.19 -16.62 -13.87
C HIS A 149 -15.27 -16.21 -14.87
N ASN A 150 -15.57 -17.17 -15.73
CA ASN A 150 -16.81 -17.24 -16.49
C ASN A 150 -18.01 -17.17 -15.52
N GLN A 151 -18.65 -16.01 -15.40
CA GLN A 151 -20.04 -15.92 -14.99
C GLN A 151 -20.79 -15.04 -15.99
N SER A 152 -21.38 -15.74 -16.96
CA SER A 152 -22.52 -15.36 -17.81
C SER A 152 -22.85 -13.87 -17.90
N GLN A 153 -22.62 -13.33 -19.09
CA GLN A 153 -23.38 -12.20 -19.61
C GLN A 153 -24.88 -12.56 -19.60
N GLU A 154 -25.68 -11.68 -19.02
CA GLU A 154 -27.03 -11.40 -19.54
C GLU A 154 -27.10 -9.87 -19.79
N PRO A 155 -27.51 -9.42 -20.99
CA PRO A 155 -27.50 -8.02 -21.34
C PRO A 155 -28.76 -7.34 -20.79
N GLN A 156 -28.62 -6.51 -19.76
CA GLN A 156 -29.67 -5.55 -19.39
C GLN A 156 -29.21 -4.11 -19.64
N SER A 157 -30.04 -3.47 -20.46
CA SER A 157 -30.02 -2.10 -20.93
C SER A 157 -29.88 -1.05 -19.82
N SER A 158 -28.88 -0.18 -19.98
CA SER A 158 -28.84 1.26 -19.66
C SER A 158 -29.97 1.86 -18.81
N ILE A 159 -29.64 2.37 -17.61
CA ILE A 159 -29.84 3.78 -17.14
C ILE A 159 -28.79 4.06 -16.03
N GLU A 160 -28.28 5.29 -16.02
CA GLU A 160 -27.34 5.92 -15.08
C GLU A 160 -27.40 5.46 -13.62
N GLY A 161 -26.22 5.18 -13.08
CA GLY A 161 -25.99 4.87 -11.67
C GLY A 161 -24.77 3.97 -11.58
N VAL A 162 -23.57 4.56 -11.53
CA VAL A 162 -22.31 3.82 -11.36
C VAL A 162 -22.34 3.17 -9.97
N GLN A 163 -22.90 1.96 -9.87
CA GLN A 163 -22.63 1.07 -8.75
C GLN A 163 -21.20 0.55 -8.97
N GLU A 164 -20.23 1.25 -8.39
CA GLU A 164 -18.89 0.69 -8.17
C GLU A 164 -19.08 -0.66 -7.45
N LYS A 165 -18.55 -1.73 -8.05
CA LYS A 165 -18.56 -3.06 -7.45
C LYS A 165 -18.04 -2.99 -6.02
N GLU A 166 -18.82 -3.55 -5.11
CA GLU A 166 -18.52 -3.70 -3.69
C GLU A 166 -17.24 -4.52 -3.52
N GLY A 167 -16.11 -3.86 -3.27
CA GLY A 167 -14.82 -4.51 -3.05
C GLY A 167 -14.53 -4.64 -1.56
N ASP A 168 -13.67 -5.59 -1.20
CA ASP A 168 -13.19 -5.72 0.17
C ASP A 168 -12.37 -4.50 0.57
N CYS A 169 -12.62 -3.97 1.77
CA CYS A 169 -11.97 -2.77 2.26
C CYS A 169 -11.05 -3.02 3.45
N LEU A 170 -10.09 -2.09 3.61
CA LEU A 170 -9.15 -2.00 4.71
C LEU A 170 -9.19 -0.59 5.31
N LEU A 171 -9.24 -0.52 6.63
CA LEU A 171 -9.04 0.71 7.39
C LEU A 171 -7.66 0.72 8.02
N TRP A 172 -6.85 1.69 7.63
CA TRP A 172 -5.52 1.95 8.15
C TRP A 172 -5.48 3.28 8.90
N VAL A 173 -4.74 3.31 9.99
CA VAL A 173 -4.41 4.53 10.73
C VAL A 173 -2.92 4.58 10.97
N GLU A 174 -2.34 5.77 11.09
CA GLU A 174 -0.94 5.93 11.49
C GLU A 174 -0.68 5.19 12.81
N ASP A 175 0.38 4.39 12.91
CA ASP A 175 0.60 3.49 14.05
C ASP A 175 0.88 4.24 15.37
N ALA A 176 1.48 5.42 15.28
CA ALA A 176 1.65 6.33 16.39
C ALA A 176 0.32 6.91 16.90
N SER A 177 -0.72 6.89 16.07
CA SER A 177 -2.07 7.27 16.48
C SER A 177 -2.72 6.18 17.34
N GLY A 178 -3.75 6.57 18.09
CA GLY A 178 -4.49 5.65 18.95
C GLY A 178 -5.41 4.71 18.17
N GLU A 179 -6.55 4.40 18.75
CA GLU A 179 -7.64 3.73 18.03
C GLU A 179 -8.30 4.69 17.03
N PRO A 180 -8.86 4.18 15.91
CA PRO A 180 -9.54 5.02 14.93
C PRO A 180 -10.71 5.75 15.59
N SER A 181 -10.87 7.03 15.25
CA SER A 181 -11.96 7.87 15.76
C SER A 181 -13.32 7.35 15.30
N ASN A 182 -14.38 7.72 16.03
CA ASN A 182 -15.75 7.36 15.63
C ASN A 182 -16.09 7.87 14.23
N ASP A 183 -15.70 9.11 13.89
CA ASP A 183 -15.90 9.67 12.55
C ASP A 183 -15.23 8.82 11.47
N CYS A 184 -14.02 8.32 11.76
CA CYS A 184 -13.31 7.45 10.83
C CYS A 184 -14.02 6.10 10.64
N ARG A 185 -14.48 5.47 11.73
CA ARG A 185 -15.25 4.22 11.67
C ARG A 185 -16.57 4.42 10.93
N THR A 186 -17.28 5.51 11.18
CA THR A 186 -18.51 5.85 10.45
C THR A 186 -18.22 6.03 8.96
N ARG A 187 -17.11 6.66 8.60
CA ARG A 187 -16.69 6.81 7.20
C ARG A 187 -16.37 5.44 6.57
N PHE A 188 -15.67 4.57 7.28
CA PHE A 188 -15.39 3.20 6.82
C PHE A 188 -16.68 2.42 6.57
N ILE A 189 -17.61 2.41 7.52
CA ILE A 189 -18.95 1.77 7.37
C ILE A 189 -19.72 2.39 6.21
N THR A 190 -19.67 3.70 6.02
CA THR A 190 -20.36 4.38 4.91
C THR A 190 -19.80 3.95 3.55
N LEU A 191 -18.48 3.86 3.43
CA LEU A 191 -17.80 3.52 2.18
C LEU A 191 -17.77 2.01 1.90
N CYS A 192 -17.78 1.18 2.94
CA CYS A 192 -17.49 -0.25 2.88
C CYS A 192 -18.56 -1.14 3.55
N ARG A 193 -19.72 -0.56 3.85
CA ARG A 193 -20.88 -1.14 4.56
C ARG A 193 -20.65 -1.55 6.00
N ASN A 194 -19.75 -2.49 6.27
CA ASN A 194 -19.54 -3.03 7.61
C ASN A 194 -18.10 -3.52 7.80
N ALA A 195 -17.60 -3.40 9.03
CA ALA A 195 -16.40 -4.12 9.46
C ALA A 195 -16.75 -5.58 9.78
N ARG A 196 -15.96 -6.51 9.24
CA ARG A 196 -16.07 -7.94 9.55
C ARG A 196 -15.00 -8.38 10.55
N HIS A 197 -13.83 -7.76 10.49
CA HIS A 197 -12.74 -8.03 11.41
C HIS A 197 -12.16 -6.72 11.95
N SER A 198 -11.76 -6.75 13.21
CA SER A 198 -11.06 -5.64 13.87
C SER A 198 -9.78 -6.13 14.52
N PHE A 199 -8.73 -5.33 14.45
CA PHE A 199 -7.40 -5.64 14.93
C PHE A 199 -7.04 -4.72 16.10
N SER A 200 -6.91 -5.29 17.29
CA SER A 200 -6.44 -4.57 18.49
C SER A 200 -4.91 -4.49 18.55
N ARG A 201 -4.39 -3.53 19.32
CA ARG A 201 -2.96 -3.44 19.65
C ARG A 201 -2.50 -4.39 20.77
N THR A 202 -3.44 -5.11 21.37
CA THR A 202 -3.17 -5.99 22.50
C THR A 202 -2.13 -7.05 22.12
N LEU A 203 -1.07 -7.16 22.92
CA LEU A 203 0.03 -8.11 22.75
C LEU A 203 0.86 -7.92 21.45
N CYS A 204 0.85 -6.73 20.85
CA CYS A 204 1.65 -6.42 19.65
C CYS A 204 3.11 -6.00 19.93
N ASN A 205 3.75 -6.63 20.91
CA ASN A 205 5.13 -6.30 21.28
C ASN A 205 6.11 -7.16 20.48
N LYS A 206 6.77 -6.60 19.48
CA LYS A 206 7.79 -7.30 18.71
C LYS A 206 9.09 -7.43 19.51
N PRO A 207 9.63 -8.64 19.73
CA PRO A 207 10.94 -8.82 20.35
C PRO A 207 12.02 -8.10 19.53
N GLY A 208 12.88 -7.31 20.19
CA GLY A 208 13.97 -6.58 19.52
C GLY A 208 13.58 -5.28 18.81
N SER A 209 12.30 -4.87 18.84
CA SER A 209 11.93 -3.48 18.51
C SER A 209 12.47 -2.52 19.58
N GLU A 210 12.86 -1.30 19.19
CA GLU A 210 13.62 -0.32 20.00
C GLU A 210 13.00 0.07 21.36
N ALA A 211 11.79 -0.40 21.68
CA ALA A 211 11.23 -0.33 23.04
C ALA A 211 12.11 -1.02 24.10
N ASN A 212 12.98 -1.96 23.71
CA ASN A 212 13.96 -2.59 24.61
C ASN A 212 15.37 -1.97 24.55
N ALA A 213 15.63 -0.99 23.67
CA ALA A 213 16.97 -0.38 23.57
C ALA A 213 17.31 0.51 24.76
N LYS A 214 16.32 0.97 25.54
CA LYS A 214 16.53 1.71 26.79
C LYS A 214 16.80 0.83 28.02
N ASP A 215 16.60 -0.49 27.93
CA ASP A 215 16.82 -1.41 29.07
C ASP A 215 18.02 -2.34 28.88
N ILE A 216 18.54 -2.47 27.64
CA ILE A 216 19.71 -3.31 27.32
C ILE A 216 21.04 -2.57 27.57
N SER A 217 21.05 -1.25 27.79
CA SER A 217 22.28 -0.53 28.17
C SER A 217 22.76 -0.83 29.60
N THR A 218 21.97 -1.52 30.42
CA THR A 218 22.29 -1.79 31.84
C THR A 218 22.57 -3.26 32.16
N ARG A 219 22.46 -4.18 31.18
CA ARG A 219 22.67 -5.63 31.40
C ARG A 219 23.86 -6.23 30.66
N ASN A 220 24.68 -5.43 29.99
CA ASN A 220 25.94 -5.93 29.43
C ASN A 220 27.03 -5.91 30.50
N MET A 221 27.05 -6.97 31.32
CA MET A 221 28.22 -7.54 32.00
C MET A 221 27.75 -8.84 32.67
N ASN A 222 27.70 -9.94 31.91
CA ASN A 222 28.05 -11.32 32.32
C ASN A 222 27.41 -12.39 31.40
N GLY A 223 28.25 -13.29 30.85
CA GLY A 223 27.87 -14.64 30.36
C GLY A 223 27.86 -14.81 28.82
N LEU A 224 28.97 -15.09 28.13
CA LEU A 224 29.64 -16.39 27.90
C LEU A 224 28.83 -17.47 27.11
N LEU A 225 29.37 -17.77 25.91
CA LEU A 225 29.49 -19.07 25.20
C LEU A 225 28.24 -19.86 24.76
N GLY A 226 28.19 -20.23 23.47
CA GLY A 226 27.42 -21.41 23.00
C GLY A 226 27.00 -21.46 21.53
N THR A 227 27.91 -21.94 20.67
CA THR A 227 27.76 -22.75 19.42
C THR A 227 26.43 -22.83 18.61
N ARG A 228 26.55 -22.49 17.31
CA ARG A 228 26.34 -23.31 16.07
C ARG A 228 25.09 -24.22 15.95
N GLN A 229 24.26 -24.05 14.91
CA GLN A 229 24.26 -24.78 13.61
C GLN A 229 22.88 -24.79 12.90
N ASP A 230 22.93 -24.94 11.58
CA ASP A 230 21.92 -24.87 10.53
C ASP A 230 20.59 -25.64 10.74
N GLU A 231 19.48 -25.13 10.18
CA GLU A 231 18.58 -25.91 9.31
C GLU A 231 17.60 -25.00 8.53
N ALA A 232 17.57 -25.17 7.21
CA ALA A 232 16.64 -24.53 6.30
C ALA A 232 15.41 -25.43 6.12
N VAL A 233 14.21 -24.86 6.26
CA VAL A 233 12.96 -25.56 5.97
C VAL A 233 12.15 -24.72 4.98
N LEU A 234 12.11 -25.22 3.74
CA LEU A 234 11.18 -24.85 2.68
C LEU A 234 9.76 -25.29 3.08
N LEU A 235 8.77 -24.41 2.91
CA LEU A 235 7.36 -24.83 2.84
C LEU A 235 6.55 -24.01 1.81
N PRO A 236 5.45 -24.60 1.30
CA PRO A 236 4.90 -24.37 -0.04
C PRO A 236 3.75 -23.37 -0.07
N TYR A 237 3.42 -22.98 -1.31
CA TYR A 237 2.30 -22.13 -1.76
C TYR A 237 0.94 -22.48 -1.16
#